data_AF-A0A6I5CA25-F1
#
_entry.id   AF-A0A6I5CA25-F1
#
_cell.length_a   1.000
_cell.length_b   1.000
_cell.length_c   1.000
_cell.angle_alpha   90.00
_cell.angle_beta   90.00
_cell.angle_gamma   90.00
#
_symmetry.space_group_name_H-M   'P 1'
#
loop_
_entity.id
_entity.type
_entity.pdbx_description
1 polymer ?
#
loop_
_entity_poly.entity_id
_entity_poly.type
_entity_poly.pdbx_seq_one_letter_code
_entity_poly.pdbx_strand_id
1 'polypeptide(L)' 'PERSQGAVDVYKGIRNPLIMRSREEIARFFEGYDMVEPGLVPMARWRPETAPEDEDPYAFSGYAGVGRTA' A
#
# COMPACT_ATOMS: atom_id res chain seq x y z
N PRO A 1 12.85 -11.16 12.01
CA PRO A 1 12.11 -10.95 13.29
C PRO A 1 12.31 -9.51 13.77
N GLU A 2 11.24 -8.88 14.28
CA GLU A 2 11.24 -7.56 14.93
C GLU A 2 11.58 -6.32 14.08
N ARG A 3 10.69 -5.90 13.17
CA ARG A 3 10.57 -4.46 12.79
C ARG A 3 9.16 -3.97 12.41
N SER A 4 8.11 -4.78 12.59
CA SER A 4 6.74 -4.38 12.19
C SER A 4 5.82 -4.00 13.36
N GLN A 5 6.28 -4.06 14.61
CA GLN A 5 5.40 -3.87 15.78
C GLN A 5 5.18 -2.40 16.18
N GLY A 6 6.12 -1.50 15.86
CA GLY A 6 6.13 -0.13 16.38
C GLY A 6 5.11 0.84 15.78
N ALA A 7 4.60 0.58 14.57
CA ALA A 7 3.63 1.45 13.90
C ALA A 7 2.17 1.16 14.31
N VAL A 8 1.89 -0.03 14.87
CA VAL A 8 0.52 -0.46 15.20
C VAL A 8 0.01 0.21 16.49
N ASP A 9 0.91 0.58 17.41
CA ASP A 9 0.54 1.13 18.72
C ASP A 9 0.00 2.57 18.66
N VAL A 10 0.39 3.36 17.64
CA VAL A 10 -0.12 4.73 17.45
C VAL A 10 -1.61 4.76 17.07
N TYR A 11 -2.13 3.67 16.47
CA TYR A 11 -3.51 3.60 15.98
C TYR A 11 -4.49 2.95 16.96
N LYS A 12 -4.01 2.39 18.08
CA LYS A 12 -4.87 1.69 19.07
C LYS A 12 -5.89 2.59 19.78
N GLY A 13 -5.73 3.92 19.70
CA GLY A 13 -6.65 4.91 20.29
C GLY A 13 -7.66 5.52 19.31
N ILE A 14 -7.66 5.14 18.04
CA ILE A 14 -8.54 5.74 17.03
C ILE A 14 -9.88 5.00 17.01
N ARG A 15 -10.99 5.73 17.05
CA ARG A 15 -12.36 5.19 17.02
C ARG A 15 -12.64 4.29 15.80
N ASN A 16 -11.81 4.41 14.76
CA ASN A 16 -11.80 3.54 13.58
C ASN A 16 -10.47 2.79 13.54
N PRO A 17 -10.45 1.45 13.72
CA PRO A 17 -9.22 0.68 13.73
C PRO A 17 -8.55 0.70 12.36
N LEU A 18 -7.26 1.04 12.33
CA LEU A 18 -6.42 0.83 11.16
C LEU A 18 -6.06 -0.66 11.08
N ILE A 19 -6.52 -1.34 10.03
CA ILE A 19 -6.14 -2.72 9.76
C ILE A 19 -5.01 -2.73 8.75
N MET A 20 -3.81 -3.08 9.20
CA MET A 20 -2.68 -3.34 8.32
C MET A 20 -2.94 -4.63 7.54
N ARG A 21 -2.85 -4.57 6.22
CA ARG A 21 -2.94 -5.73 5.32
C ARG A 21 -1.61 -5.98 4.63
N SER A 22 -1.32 -7.25 4.36
CA SER A 22 -0.21 -7.63 3.50
C SER A 22 -0.49 -7.25 2.04
N ARG A 23 0.56 -7.26 1.20
CA ARG A 23 0.42 -7.04 -0.24
C ARG A 23 -0.53 -8.06 -0.87
N GLU A 24 -0.41 -9.32 -0.48
CA GLU A 24 -1.22 -10.44 -0.99
C GLU A 24 -2.68 -10.25 -0.59
N GLU A 25 -2.94 -9.85 0.65
CA GLU A 25 -4.30 -9.54 1.11
C GLU A 25 -4.93 -8.40 0.32
N ILE A 26 -4.14 -7.39 -0.05
CA ILE A 26 -4.60 -6.28 -0.90
C ILE A 26 -4.80 -6.75 -2.34
N ALA A 27 -3.91 -7.59 -2.87
CA ALA A 27 -4.00 -8.12 -4.24
C ALA A 27 -5.32 -8.86 -4.51
N ARG A 28 -5.88 -9.53 -3.49
CA ARG A 28 -7.18 -10.19 -3.60
C ARG A 28 -8.35 -9.26 -3.94
N PHE A 29 -8.28 -7.97 -3.60
CA PHE A 29 -9.31 -7.00 -4.00
C PHE A 29 -9.35 -6.77 -5.52
N PHE A 30 -8.27 -7.12 -6.23
CA PHE A 30 -8.16 -6.99 -7.68
C PHE A 30 -8.41 -8.29 -8.42
N GLU A 31 -8.80 -9.37 -7.74
CA GLU A 31 -9.23 -10.61 -8.41
C GLU A 31 -10.42 -10.33 -9.34
N GLY A 32 -10.31 -10.75 -10.60
CA GLY A 32 -11.33 -10.52 -11.63
C GLY A 32 -11.23 -9.17 -12.35
N TYR A 33 -10.21 -8.36 -12.07
CA TYR A 33 -9.93 -7.12 -12.79
C TYR A 33 -8.69 -7.24 -13.68
N ASP A 34 -8.69 -6.50 -14.79
CA ASP A 34 -7.50 -6.32 -15.62
C ASP A 34 -6.61 -5.26 -14.98
N MET A 35 -5.48 -5.69 -14.42
CA MET A 35 -4.55 -4.80 -13.73
C MET A 35 -3.83 -3.87 -14.72
N VAL A 36 -3.85 -2.58 -14.40
CA VAL A 36 -3.11 -1.56 -15.14
C VAL A 36 -1.66 -1.56 -14.68
N GLU A 37 -0.72 -1.62 -15.62
CA GLU A 37 0.73 -1.49 -15.34
C GLU A 37 1.04 -0.21 -14.52
N PRO A 38 1.82 -0.32 -13.43
CA PRO A 38 2.71 -1.43 -13.05
C PRO A 38 2.08 -2.51 -12.14
N GLY A 39 0.75 -2.54 -12.02
CA GLY A 39 0.04 -3.41 -11.09
C GLY A 39 0.01 -2.86 -9.66
N LEU A 40 0.12 -3.75 -8.67
CA LEU A 40 0.13 -3.40 -7.25
C LEU A 40 1.57 -3.20 -6.75
N VAL A 41 1.95 -1.95 -6.47
CA VAL A 41 3.30 -1.55 -6.05
C VAL A 41 3.25 -0.62 -4.82
N PRO A 42 4.37 -0.37 -4.11
CA PRO A 42 4.43 0.70 -3.11
C PRO A 42 3.95 2.03 -3.72
N MET A 43 3.22 2.84 -2.95
CA MET A 43 2.57 4.06 -3.47
C MET A 43 3.53 4.98 -4.23
N ALA A 44 4.73 5.22 -3.67
CA ALA A 44 5.81 6.00 -4.28
C ALA A 44 6.27 5.53 -5.68
N ARG A 45 5.97 4.28 -6.04
CA ARG A 45 6.39 3.67 -7.31
C ARG A 45 5.26 3.60 -8.34
N TRP A 46 4.05 4.00 -7.99
CA TRP A 46 2.93 3.95 -8.91
C TRP A 46 2.90 5.21 -9.78
N ARG A 47 3.43 5.09 -11.01
CA ARG A 47 3.49 6.17 -12.03
C ARG A 47 3.86 7.54 -11.45
N PRO A 48 5.02 7.66 -10.78
CA PRO A 48 5.41 8.88 -10.10
C PRO A 48 5.67 10.01 -11.12
N GLU A 49 5.35 11.24 -10.73
CA GLU A 49 5.65 12.44 -11.53
C GLU A 49 7.06 12.99 -11.24
N THR A 50 7.64 12.62 -10.10
CA THR A 50 8.99 13.00 -9.63
C THR A 50 9.85 11.77 -9.32
N ALA A 51 11.16 11.95 -9.10
CA ALA A 51 12.05 10.84 -8.82
C ALA A 51 11.68 10.17 -7.47
N PRO A 52 11.58 8.82 -7.39
CA PRO A 52 11.16 8.13 -6.17
C PRO A 52 12.14 8.32 -5.00
N GLU A 53 13.39 8.67 -5.28
CA GLU A 53 14.42 8.93 -4.26
C GLU A 53 14.18 10.20 -3.44
N ASP A 54 13.30 11.10 -3.89
CA ASP A 54 12.94 12.33 -3.17
C ASP A 54 11.79 12.10 -2.16
N GLU A 55 11.15 10.93 -2.19
CA GLU A 55 10.05 10.59 -1.27
C GLU A 55 10.56 9.86 -0.01
N ASP A 56 10.06 10.29 1.16
CA ASP A 56 10.38 9.66 2.43
C ASP A 56 9.92 8.18 2.43
N PRO A 57 10.85 7.21 2.53
CA PRO A 57 10.52 5.78 2.50
C PRO A 57 9.65 5.32 3.68
N TYR A 58 9.49 6.16 4.71
CA TYR A 58 8.63 5.92 5.86
C TYR A 58 7.31 6.70 5.83
N ALA A 59 7.14 7.68 4.92
CA ALA A 59 5.92 8.48 4.82
C ALA A 59 4.72 7.69 4.26
N PHE A 60 4.97 6.57 3.56
CA PHE A 60 3.93 5.81 2.85
C PHE A 60 4.07 4.30 3.07
N SER A 61 3.55 3.79 4.18
CA SER A 61 3.48 2.35 4.50
C SER A 61 2.32 1.62 3.78
N GLY A 62 2.04 1.96 2.52
CA GLY A 62 0.90 1.44 1.75
C GLY A 62 1.23 1.10 0.29
N TYR A 63 0.25 0.48 -0.38
CA TYR A 63 0.32 0.05 -1.78
C TYR A 63 -0.69 0.80 -2.65
N ALA A 64 -0.36 1.03 -3.92
CA ALA A 64 -1.26 1.56 -4.95
C ALA A 64 -1.36 0.59 -6.13
N GLY A 65 -2.56 0.52 -6.73
CA GLY A 65 -2.86 -0.28 -7.91
C GLY A 65 -4.22 0.12 -8.51
N VAL A 66 -4.40 -0.11 -9.82
CA VAL A 66 -5.63 0.19 -10.55
C VAL A 66 -6.05 -1.04 -11.35
N GLY A 67 -7.31 -1.46 -11.17
CA GLY A 67 -7.95 -2.51 -11.96
C GLY A 67 -9.02 -1.91 -12.86
N ARG A 68 -9.08 -2.37 -14.12
CA ARG A 68 -10.19 -2.08 -15.03
C ARG A 68 -11.18 -3.23 -14.99
N THR A 69 -12.47 -2.91 -15.04
CA THR A 69 -13.51 -3.92 -15.26
C THR A 69 -13.29 -4.53 -16.64
N ALA A 70 -13.29 -5.85 -16.71
CA ALA A 70 -13.28 -6.59 -17.97
C ALA A 70 -14.52 -6.28 -18.82
#